data_AF-A0A0L6JCY9-F1
#
_entry.id   AF-A0A0L6JCY9-F1
#
_cell.length_a   1.000
_cell.length_b   1.000
_cell.length_c   1.000
_cell.angle_alpha   90.00
_cell.angle_beta   90.00
_cell.angle_gamma   90.00
#
_symmetry.space_group_name_H-M   'P 1'
#
loop_
_entity.id
_entity.type
_entity.pdbx_description
1 polymer ?
#
loop_
_entity_poly.entity_id
_entity_poly.type
_entity_poly.pdbx_seq_one_letter_code
_entity_poly.pdbx_strand_id
1 'polypeptide(L)'
;MLVHIAAGDLETARAIWHERQLWHAGKSFPPGTRADRWRLQLAAVAEPLMADDRPALAKILHNWEAANVRGTELEPYWELTPFPLER
;
A
#
# COMPACT_ATOMS: atom_id res chain seq x y z
N MET A 1 6.49 2.15 -5.60
CA MET A 1 6.35 1.05 -4.62
C MET A 1 4.94 0.47 -4.61
N LEU A 2 3.92 1.15 -4.07
CA LEU A 2 2.55 0.61 -4.01
C LEU A 2 1.97 0.21 -5.37
N VAL A 3 2.24 1.00 -6.41
CA VAL A 3 1.86 0.66 -7.79
C VAL A 3 2.51 -0.65 -8.29
N HIS A 4 3.74 -0.96 -7.85
CA HIS A 4 4.40 -2.22 -8.21
C HIS A 4 3.81 -3.40 -7.44
N ILE A 5 3.44 -3.19 -6.16
CA ILE A 5 2.66 -4.18 -5.40
C ILE A 5 1.35 -4.47 -6.13
N ALA A 6 0.58 -3.42 -6.47
CA ALA A 6 -0.67 -3.56 -7.21
C ALA A 6 -0.50 -4.21 -8.60
N ALA A 7 0.66 -4.07 -9.23
CA ALA A 7 0.98 -4.73 -10.51
C ALA A 7 1.49 -6.17 -10.34
N GLY A 8 1.72 -6.66 -9.12
CA GLY A 8 2.32 -7.96 -8.83
C GLY A 8 3.85 -8.01 -8.95
N ASP A 9 4.50 -6.87 -9.21
CA ASP A 9 5.95 -6.72 -9.28
C ASP A 9 6.54 -6.50 -7.87
N LEU A 10 6.59 -7.59 -7.10
CA LEU A 10 7.02 -7.57 -5.70
C LEU A 10 8.53 -7.32 -5.56
N GLU A 11 9.34 -7.72 -6.54
CA GLU A 11 10.79 -7.47 -6.51
C GLU A 11 11.10 -5.97 -6.58
N THR A 12 10.54 -5.26 -7.57
CA THR A 12 10.71 -3.81 -7.67
C THR A 12 10.09 -3.11 -6.47
N ALA A 13 8.96 -3.60 -5.95
CA ALA A 13 8.37 -3.06 -4.74
C ALA A 13 9.31 -3.19 -3.53
N ARG A 14 9.95 -4.35 -3.31
CA ARG A 14 10.94 -4.56 -2.24
C ARG A 14 12.15 -3.65 -2.38
N ALA A 15 12.70 -3.52 -3.60
CA ALA A 15 13.84 -2.63 -3.85
C ALA A 15 13.52 -1.17 -3.48
N ILE A 16 12.36 -0.66 -3.92
CA ILE A 16 11.93 0.70 -3.59
C ILE A 16 11.63 0.84 -2.09
N TRP A 17 11.07 -0.19 -1.44
CA TRP A 17 10.82 -0.15 0.00
C TRP A 17 12.13 -0.03 0.78
N HIS A 18 13.15 -0.83 0.45
CA HIS A 18 14.46 -0.78 1.09
C HIS A 18 15.18 0.56 0.91
N GLU A 19 15.09 1.16 -0.27
CA GLU A 19 15.62 2.51 -0.52
C GLU A 19 14.88 3.54 0.36
N ARG A 20 13.55 3.49 0.37
CA ARG A 20 12.72 4.52 1.01
C ARG A 20 12.70 4.44 2.52
N GLN A 21 12.72 3.25 3.11
CA GLN A 21 12.65 3.08 4.57
C GLN A 21 13.82 3.78 5.29
N LEU A 22 15.01 3.85 4.67
CA LEU A 22 16.17 4.56 5.19
C LEU A 22 15.92 6.06 5.37
N TRP A 23 15.12 6.67 4.49
CA TRP A 23 14.78 8.09 4.59
C TRP A 23 13.84 8.41 5.75
N HIS A 24 13.15 7.40 6.28
CA HIS A 24 12.12 7.53 7.31
C HIS A 24 12.52 6.93 8.66
N ALA A 25 13.53 6.06 8.70
CA ALA A 25 14.04 5.45 9.92
C ALA A 25 14.43 6.54 10.94
N GLY A 26 13.85 6.48 12.14
CA GLY A 26 14.11 7.42 13.23
C GLY A 26 13.50 8.82 13.06
N LYS A 27 12.73 9.08 12.00
CA LYS A 27 12.07 10.39 11.79
C LYS A 27 10.63 10.37 12.27
N SER A 28 10.28 11.38 13.07
CA SER A 28 8.89 11.69 13.41
C SER A 28 8.33 12.70 12.42
N PHE A 29 7.11 12.46 11.93
CA PHE A 29 6.40 13.38 11.05
C PHE A 29 5.14 13.86 11.77
N PRO A 30 4.75 15.14 11.63
CA PRO A 30 3.51 15.61 12.24
C PRO A 30 2.32 14.78 11.72
N PRO A 31 1.42 14.33 12.60
CA PRO A 31 0.26 13.54 12.20
C PRO A 31 -0.57 14.25 11.13
N GLY A 32 -1.10 13.47 10.17
CA GLY A 32 -1.97 14.02 9.12
C GLY A 32 -1.22 14.77 8.01
N THR A 33 0.11 14.88 8.07
CA THR A 33 0.90 15.33 6.93
C THR A 33 0.97 14.26 5.85
N ARG A 34 1.29 14.66 4.62
CA ARG A 34 1.55 13.72 3.52
C ARG A 34 2.67 12.73 3.86
N ALA A 35 3.70 13.19 4.57
CA ALA A 35 4.83 12.37 4.97
C ALA A 35 4.43 11.32 6.03
N ASP A 36 3.59 11.68 7.01
CA ASP A 36 3.07 10.72 7.99
C ASP A 36 2.15 9.68 7.34
N ARG A 37 1.21 10.10 6.47
CA ARG A 37 0.38 9.15 5.70
C ARG A 37 1.21 8.18 4.87
N TRP A 38 2.24 8.69 4.19
CA TRP A 38 3.13 7.87 3.40
C TRP A 38 3.92 6.88 4.27
N ARG A 39 4.42 7.32 5.43
CA ARG A 39 5.10 6.44 6.41
C ARG A 39 4.17 5.32 6.90
N LEU A 40 2.91 5.64 7.22
CA LEU A 40 1.92 4.66 7.65
C LEU A 40 1.64 3.62 6.55
N GLN A 41 1.50 4.07 5.30
CA GLN A 41 1.33 3.16 4.16
C GLN A 41 2.56 2.24 3.96
N LEU A 42 3.77 2.79 4.05
CA LEU A 42 5.02 2.02 3.98
C LEU A 42 5.10 0.96 5.07
N ALA A 43 4.69 1.29 6.29
CA ALA A 43 4.70 0.38 7.43
C ALA A 43 3.65 -0.73 7.28
N ALA A 44 2.45 -0.38 6.81
CA ALA A 44 1.34 -1.33 6.67
C ALA A 44 1.64 -2.48 5.70
N VAL A 45 2.41 -2.23 4.64
CA VAL A 45 2.77 -3.26 3.65
C VAL A 45 4.12 -3.91 3.91
N ALA A 46 4.91 -3.43 4.88
CA ALA A 46 6.30 -3.85 5.06
C ALA A 46 6.45 -5.36 5.31
N GLU A 47 5.76 -5.87 6.32
CA GLU A 47 5.80 -7.29 6.69
C GLU A 47 5.27 -8.19 5.57
N PRO A 48 4.06 -8.00 5.02
CA PRO A 48 3.55 -8.88 3.98
C PRO A 48 4.36 -8.78 2.67
N LEU A 49 4.98 -7.63 2.38
CA LEU A 49 5.88 -7.48 1.24
C LEU A 49 7.18 -8.29 1.40
N MET A 50 7.72 -8.37 2.61
CA MET A 50 8.93 -9.18 2.88
C MET A 50 8.60 -10.68 2.95
N ALA A 51 7.41 -11.04 3.42
CA ALA A 51 6.94 -12.41 3.51
C ALA A 51 6.43 -12.99 2.17
N ASP A 52 6.39 -12.17 1.11
CA ASP A 52 5.74 -12.51 -0.17
C ASP A 52 4.26 -12.92 0.00
N ASP A 53 3.59 -12.37 1.03
CA ASP A 53 2.19 -12.64 1.36
C ASP A 53 1.27 -11.86 0.41
N ARG A 54 1.13 -12.39 -0.81
CA ARG A 54 0.30 -11.82 -1.86
C ARG A 54 -1.17 -11.64 -1.42
N PRO A 55 -1.82 -12.60 -0.75
CA PRO A 55 -3.18 -12.41 -0.24
C PRO A 55 -3.29 -11.25 0.77
N ALA A 56 -2.35 -11.11 1.69
CA ALA A 56 -2.36 -10.00 2.64
C ALA A 56 -2.16 -8.65 1.95
N LEU A 57 -1.24 -8.57 0.98
CA LEU A 57 -1.03 -7.36 0.18
C LEU A 57 -2.29 -6.97 -0.60
N ALA A 58 -2.94 -7.92 -1.28
CA ALA A 58 -4.19 -7.68 -1.99
C ALA A 58 -5.28 -7.14 -1.03
N LYS A 59 -5.45 -7.78 0.13
CA LYS A 59 -6.40 -7.33 1.15
C LYS A 59 -6.13 -5.91 1.64
N ILE A 60 -4.87 -5.53 1.84
CA ILE A 60 -4.51 -4.16 2.23
C ILE A 60 -4.90 -3.16 1.14
N LEU A 61 -4.60 -3.47 -0.12
CA LEU A 61 -4.95 -2.60 -1.25
C LEU A 61 -6.47 -2.42 -1.38
N HIS A 62 -7.23 -3.52 -1.31
CA HIS A 62 -8.70 -3.49 -1.33
C HIS A 62 -9.30 -2.64 -0.23
N ASN A 63 -8.78 -2.77 1.00
CA ASN A 63 -9.24 -1.95 2.11
C ASN A 63 -8.96 -0.46 1.87
N TRP A 64 -7.85 -0.11 1.24
CA TRP A 64 -7.54 1.28 0.89
C TRP A 64 -8.41 1.80 -0.26
N GLU A 65 -8.68 0.99 -1.29
CA GLU A 65 -9.63 1.34 -2.35
C GLU A 65 -11.03 1.62 -1.77
N ALA A 66 -11.55 0.68 -0.97
CA ALA A 66 -12.84 0.82 -0.30
C ALA A 66 -12.89 2.06 0.60
N ALA A 67 -11.82 2.35 1.35
CA ALA A 67 -11.74 3.53 2.21
C ALA A 67 -11.73 4.84 1.42
N ASN A 68 -11.14 4.86 0.21
CA ASN A 68 -11.07 6.06 -0.62
C ASN A 68 -12.41 6.40 -1.30
N VAL A 69 -13.23 5.39 -1.62
CA VAL A 69 -14.54 5.62 -2.28
C VAL A 69 -15.67 5.78 -1.28
N ARG A 70 -15.53 5.31 -0.04
CA ARG A 70 -16.59 5.37 0.98
C ARG A 70 -17.09 6.80 1.20
N GLY A 71 -18.40 6.98 1.11
CA GLY A 71 -19.09 8.26 1.30
C GLY A 71 -18.96 9.23 0.12
N THR A 72 -18.36 8.79 -0.99
CA THR A 72 -18.25 9.60 -2.22
C THR A 72 -19.36 9.24 -3.20
N GLU A 73 -19.63 10.13 -4.15
CA GLU A 73 -20.56 9.87 -5.27
C GLU A 73 -20.13 8.68 -6.15
N LEU A 74 -18.86 8.25 -6.04
CA LEU A 74 -18.31 7.11 -6.77
C LEU A 74 -18.58 5.77 -6.08
N GLU A 75 -18.93 5.74 -4.79
CA GLU A 75 -19.15 4.50 -4.04
C GLU A 75 -20.14 3.54 -4.72
N PRO A 76 -21.29 3.99 -5.27
CA PRO A 76 -22.25 3.08 -5.93
C PRO A 76 -21.75 2.48 -7.25
N TYR A 77 -20.71 3.05 -7.84
CA TYR A 77 -20.14 2.64 -9.13
C TYR A 77 -18.79 1.91 -8.96
N TRP A 78 -18.29 1.84 -7.73
CA TRP A 78 -17.00 1.23 -7.46
C TRP A 78 -17.11 -0.29 -7.47
N GLU A 79 -16.20 -0.92 -8.19
CA GLU A 79 -15.96 -2.35 -8.17
C GLU A 79 -14.53 -2.62 -7.70
N LEU A 80 -14.36 -3.76 -7.04
CA LEU A 80 -13.07 -4.20 -6.52
C LEU A 80 -12.06 -4.40 -7.67
N THR A 81 -10.87 -3.81 -7.59
CA THR A 81 -9.86 -3.97 -8.63
C THR A 81 -9.26 -5.38 -8.59
N PRO A 82 -9.34 -6.21 -9.65
CA PRO A 82 -8.76 -7.55 -9.62
C PRO A 82 -7.23 -7.49 -9.74
N PHE A 83 -6.53 -7.53 -8.60
CA PHE A 83 -5.07 -7.40 -8.59
C PHE A 83 -4.38 -8.69 -9.10
N PRO A 84 -3.28 -8.57 -9.87
CA PRO A 84 -2.44 -9.71 -10.23
C PRO A 84 -1.91 -10.54 -9.04
N LEU A 85 -1.92 -9.99 -7.83
CA LEU A 85 -1.52 -10.67 -6.59
C LEU A 85 -2.46 -11.82 -6.20
N GLU A 86 -3.69 -11.83 -6.71
CA GLU A 86 -4.76 -12.77 -6.33
C GLU A 86 -4.76 -14.04 -7.16
N ARG A 87 -3.81 -14.16 -8.09
CA ARG A 87 -3.62 -15.29 -9.00
C ARG A 87 -2.37 -16.07 -8.64
#